data_AF-A0A924WA98-F1
#
_entry.id   AF-A0A924WA98-F1
#
_cell.length_a   1.000
_cell.length_b   1.000
_cell.length_c   1.000
_cell.angle_alpha   90.00
_cell.angle_beta   90.00
_cell.angle_gamma   90.00
#
_symmetry.space_group_name_H-M   'P 1'
#
loop_
_entity.id
_entity.type
_entity.pdbx_description
1 polymer ?
#
loop_
_entity_poly.entity_id
_entity_poly.type
_entity_poly.pdbx_seq_one_letter_code
_entity_poly.pdbx_strand_id
1 'polypeptide(L)'
;FAQMRAAISLQHAVLFDQKLAGKAGVPRLLTTREVIRSATVDGARACGLDARVGSLEPGKEADLIVLRTDRPNISPINDPIGAVVWGMDTSNIEWVIVAGKPLKRANELIADVGRARQLAISAHERVAHAAGVLAGAGGNK
;
A
#
# COMPACT_ATOMS: atom_id res chain seq x y z
N PHE A 1 -0.37 -3.66 -0.69
CA PHE A 1 -0.07 -5.03 -1.15
C PHE A 1 1.40 -5.38 -1.07
N ALA A 2 2.27 -4.80 -1.92
CA ALA A 2 3.71 -5.14 -1.91
C ALA A 2 4.38 -4.99 -0.53
N GLN A 3 4.11 -3.89 0.19
CA GLN A 3 4.63 -3.68 1.54
C GLN A 3 4.14 -4.71 2.56
N MET A 4 2.88 -5.14 2.46
CA MET A 4 2.33 -6.19 3.31
C MET A 4 3.07 -7.52 3.10
N ARG A 5 3.27 -7.93 1.84
CA ARG A 5 4.08 -9.12 1.49
C ARG A 5 5.52 -9.00 1.98
N ALA A 6 6.16 -7.86 1.73
CA ALA A 6 7.55 -7.67 2.14
C ALA A 6 7.70 -7.80 3.65
N ALA A 7 6.83 -7.16 4.43
CA ALA A 7 6.85 -7.21 5.88
C ALA A 7 6.68 -8.63 6.42
N ILE A 8 5.68 -9.38 5.93
CA ILE A 8 5.42 -10.74 6.42
C ILE A 8 6.53 -11.71 5.97
N SER A 9 6.98 -11.64 4.71
CA SER A 9 8.01 -12.52 4.17
C SER A 9 9.36 -12.33 4.86
N LEU A 10 9.78 -11.07 5.08
CA LEU A 10 11.06 -10.78 5.73
C LEU A 10 11.05 -11.26 7.18
N GLN A 11 9.97 -11.00 7.93
CA GLN A 11 9.87 -11.47 9.30
C GLN A 11 9.84 -13.01 9.35
N HIS A 12 9.07 -13.68 8.48
CA HIS A 12 9.09 -15.14 8.42
C HIS A 12 10.49 -15.68 8.11
N ALA A 13 11.19 -15.12 7.11
CA ALA A 13 12.55 -15.53 6.76
C ALA A 13 13.52 -15.40 7.95
N VAL A 14 13.52 -14.25 8.62
CA VAL A 14 14.38 -13.99 9.78
C VAL A 14 14.04 -14.94 10.94
N LEU A 15 12.76 -15.16 11.24
CA LEU A 15 12.38 -16.04 12.36
C LEU A 15 12.58 -17.52 12.04
N PHE A 16 12.47 -17.93 10.78
CA PHE A 16 12.83 -19.30 10.38
C PHE A 16 14.32 -19.54 10.51
N ASP A 17 15.17 -18.62 10.05
CA ASP A 17 16.63 -18.72 10.23
C ASP A 17 17.01 -18.86 11.71
N GLN A 18 16.43 -18.04 12.58
CA GLN A 18 16.65 -18.13 14.03
C GLN A 18 16.19 -19.47 14.62
N LYS A 19 15.05 -20.01 14.18
CA LYS A 19 14.54 -21.32 14.62
C LYS A 19 15.45 -22.45 14.15
N LEU A 20 15.90 -22.43 12.90
CA LEU A 20 16.82 -23.44 12.36
C LEU A 20 18.18 -23.40 13.08
N ALA A 21 18.64 -22.21 13.46
CA ALA A 21 19.86 -22.02 14.27
C ALA A 21 19.69 -22.42 15.76
N GLY A 22 18.52 -22.94 16.16
CA GLY A 22 18.28 -23.39 17.54
C GLY A 22 18.21 -22.27 18.58
N LYS A 23 17.99 -21.02 18.17
CA LYS A 23 17.89 -19.90 19.12
C LYS A 23 16.66 -20.06 20.01
N ALA A 24 16.82 -19.84 21.31
CA ALA A 24 15.71 -19.77 22.25
C ALA A 24 14.97 -18.44 22.14
N GLY A 25 13.69 -18.42 22.53
CA GLY A 25 12.90 -17.19 22.63
C GLY A 25 12.51 -16.55 21.30
N VAL A 26 12.53 -17.30 20.19
CA VAL A 26 12.08 -16.77 18.89
C VAL A 26 10.60 -16.39 18.96
N PRO A 27 10.22 -15.14 18.60
CA PRO A 27 8.83 -14.72 18.59
C PRO A 27 7.96 -15.57 17.67
N ARG A 28 6.64 -15.47 17.83
CA ARG A 28 5.72 -16.10 16.88
C ARG A 28 5.73 -15.37 15.54
N LEU A 29 5.38 -16.10 14.50
CA LEU A 29 5.22 -15.55 13.16
C LEU A 29 4.06 -14.55 13.11
N LEU A 30 4.21 -13.46 12.35
CA LEU A 30 3.09 -12.59 11.97
C LEU A 30 2.05 -13.37 11.18
N THR A 31 0.80 -13.13 11.53
CA THR A 31 -0.37 -13.57 10.79
C THR A 31 -0.76 -12.53 9.72
N THR A 32 -1.47 -12.96 8.69
CA THR A 32 -2.00 -12.06 7.65
C THR A 32 -2.97 -11.02 8.24
N ARG A 33 -3.74 -11.39 9.29
CA ARG A 33 -4.62 -10.47 10.02
C ARG A 33 -3.84 -9.33 10.69
N GLU A 34 -2.72 -9.64 11.32
CA GLU A 34 -1.86 -8.62 11.95
C GLU A 34 -1.26 -7.70 10.90
N VAL A 35 -0.88 -8.23 9.74
CA VAL A 35 -0.36 -7.41 8.65
C VAL A 35 -1.42 -6.45 8.13
N ILE A 36 -2.67 -6.88 7.97
CA ILE A 36 -3.77 -5.98 7.61
C ILE A 36 -3.99 -4.94 8.72
N ARG A 37 -4.00 -5.35 10.00
CA ARG A 37 -4.14 -4.45 11.14
C ARG A 37 -3.04 -3.37 11.16
N SER A 38 -1.80 -3.77 10.90
CA SER A 38 -0.66 -2.86 10.76
C SER A 38 -0.85 -1.87 9.61
N ALA A 39 -1.41 -2.34 8.49
CA ALA A 39 -1.68 -1.51 7.31
C ALA A 39 -2.91 -0.60 7.44
N THR A 40 -3.75 -0.76 8.48
CA THR A 40 -4.98 0.02 8.68
C THR A 40 -5.03 0.66 10.06
N VAL A 41 -5.46 -0.09 11.09
CA VAL A 41 -5.71 0.40 12.45
C VAL A 41 -4.44 0.98 13.09
N ASP A 42 -3.33 0.25 13.03
CA ASP A 42 -2.10 0.71 13.68
C ASP A 42 -1.44 1.84 12.88
N GLY A 43 -1.60 1.87 11.56
CA GLY A 43 -1.19 3.01 10.72
C GLY A 43 -1.97 4.28 11.09
N ALA A 44 -3.29 4.19 11.25
CA ALA A 44 -4.11 5.31 11.70
C ALA A 44 -3.70 5.78 13.10
N ARG A 45 -3.47 4.84 14.04
CA ARG A 45 -2.99 5.15 15.39
C ARG A 45 -1.63 5.84 15.39
N ALA A 46 -0.68 5.35 14.59
CA ALA A 46 0.65 5.93 14.47
C ALA A 46 0.61 7.38 13.95
N CYS A 47 -0.38 7.70 13.12
CA CYS A 47 -0.62 9.06 12.61
C CYS A 47 -1.52 9.92 13.50
N GLY A 48 -2.01 9.42 14.64
CA GLY A 48 -2.96 10.14 15.50
C GLY A 48 -4.35 10.34 14.87
N LEU A 49 -4.76 9.43 13.97
CA LEU A 49 -6.00 9.46 13.21
C LEU A 49 -6.97 8.32 13.56
N ASP A 50 -6.67 7.51 14.57
CA ASP A 50 -7.46 6.32 14.92
C ASP A 50 -8.89 6.62 15.38
N ALA A 51 -9.16 7.83 15.87
CA ALA A 51 -10.52 8.30 16.14
C ALA A 51 -11.34 8.55 14.86
N ARG A 52 -10.68 8.77 13.72
CA ARG A 52 -11.32 9.17 12.45
C ARG A 52 -11.33 8.07 11.41
N VAL A 53 -10.28 7.25 11.31
CA VAL A 53 -10.09 6.27 10.23
C VAL A 53 -9.39 4.99 10.73
N GLY A 54 -9.15 4.03 9.84
CA GLY A 54 -8.37 2.82 10.10
C GLY A 54 -9.18 1.58 10.47
N SER A 55 -10.46 1.74 10.83
CA SER A 55 -11.41 0.65 11.06
C SER A 55 -12.80 0.97 10.50
N LEU A 56 -13.60 -0.08 10.27
CA LEU A 56 -15.00 0.02 9.83
C LEU A 56 -15.91 0.11 11.04
N GLU A 57 -16.07 1.31 11.59
CA GLU A 57 -16.87 1.58 12.79
C GLU A 57 -17.80 2.78 12.55
N PRO A 58 -19.06 2.75 13.02
CA PRO A 58 -19.94 3.91 12.93
C PRO A 58 -19.30 5.16 13.57
N GLY A 59 -19.46 6.31 12.91
CA GLY A 59 -18.88 7.58 13.35
C GLY A 59 -17.50 7.90 12.77
N LYS A 60 -16.80 6.92 12.20
CA LYS A 60 -15.54 7.14 11.45
C LYS A 60 -15.80 7.59 10.01
N GLU A 61 -14.80 8.26 9.44
CA GLU A 61 -14.80 8.62 8.02
C GLU A 61 -14.75 7.36 7.16
N ALA A 62 -15.49 7.39 6.04
CA ALA A 62 -15.55 6.28 5.09
C ALA A 62 -14.30 6.27 4.20
N ASP A 63 -13.19 5.81 4.76
CA ASP A 63 -11.91 5.54 4.09
C ASP A 63 -11.84 4.05 3.74
N LEU A 64 -12.29 3.72 2.53
CA LEU A 64 -12.58 2.36 2.10
C LEU A 64 -11.91 2.03 0.76
N ILE A 65 -11.52 0.77 0.62
CA ILE A 65 -11.25 0.16 -0.69
C ILE A 65 -12.16 -1.03 -0.90
N VAL A 66 -12.61 -1.23 -2.13
CA VAL A 66 -13.40 -2.40 -2.53
C VAL A 66 -12.55 -3.25 -3.46
N LEU A 67 -12.42 -4.54 -3.14
CA LEU A 67 -11.53 -5.46 -3.85
C LEU A 67 -12.34 -6.48 -4.64
N ARG A 68 -11.93 -6.71 -5.90
CA ARG A 68 -12.46 -7.75 -6.78
C ARG A 68 -11.96 -9.12 -6.33
N THR A 69 -12.88 -10.05 -6.14
CA THR A 69 -12.63 -11.43 -5.71
C THR A 69 -12.69 -12.43 -6.86
N ASP A 70 -12.96 -11.97 -8.08
CA ASP A 70 -13.19 -12.77 -9.28
C ASP A 70 -12.03 -12.71 -10.28
N ARG A 71 -10.91 -12.10 -9.90
CA ARG A 71 -9.73 -11.99 -10.77
C ARG A 71 -8.94 -13.31 -10.79
N PRO A 72 -8.32 -13.68 -11.92
CA PRO A 72 -7.57 -14.94 -12.04
C PRO A 72 -6.44 -15.11 -11.03
N ASN A 73 -5.83 -14.03 -10.54
CA ASN A 73 -4.75 -14.09 -9.55
C ASN A 73 -5.23 -14.50 -8.15
N ILE A 74 -6.54 -14.57 -7.90
CA ILE A 74 -7.10 -14.83 -6.58
C ILE A 74 -8.23 -15.86 -6.55
N SER A 75 -8.78 -16.24 -7.70
CA SER A 75 -9.88 -17.20 -7.77
C SER A 75 -9.36 -18.65 -7.78
N PRO A 76 -9.94 -19.57 -6.98
CA PRO A 76 -10.98 -19.35 -5.97
C PRO A 76 -10.39 -18.80 -4.66
N ILE A 77 -11.16 -17.96 -3.94
CA ILE A 77 -10.76 -17.44 -2.63
C ILE A 77 -11.18 -18.40 -1.51
N ASN A 78 -10.20 -19.03 -0.87
CA ASN A 78 -10.42 -19.86 0.33
C ASN A 78 -10.22 -19.06 1.64
N ASP A 79 -9.26 -18.13 1.66
CA ASP A 79 -9.01 -17.22 2.78
C ASP A 79 -8.91 -15.77 2.24
N PRO A 80 -9.92 -14.92 2.47
CA PRO A 80 -9.92 -13.55 1.95
C PRO A 80 -8.84 -12.67 2.60
N ILE A 81 -8.44 -12.94 3.85
CA ILE A 81 -7.42 -12.15 4.56
C ILE A 81 -6.05 -12.51 4.00
N GLY A 82 -5.77 -13.81 3.89
CA GLY A 82 -4.57 -14.32 3.22
C GLY A 82 -4.49 -13.85 1.77
N ALA A 83 -5.61 -13.86 1.05
CA ALA A 83 -5.69 -13.35 -0.32
C ALA A 83 -5.25 -11.88 -0.44
N VAL A 84 -5.72 -11.00 0.45
CA VAL A 84 -5.33 -9.57 0.47
C VAL A 84 -3.83 -9.39 0.73
N VAL A 85 -3.24 -10.16 1.63
CA VAL A 85 -1.82 -10.02 1.97
C VAL A 85 -0.92 -10.64 0.90
N TRP A 86 -1.23 -11.86 0.46
CA TRP A 86 -0.36 -12.65 -0.41
C TRP A 86 -0.65 -12.50 -1.90
N GLY A 87 -1.92 -12.62 -2.30
CA GLY A 87 -2.27 -12.79 -3.72
C GLY A 87 -2.69 -11.51 -4.44
N MET A 88 -3.30 -10.56 -3.74
CA MET A 88 -3.85 -9.36 -4.38
C MET A 88 -2.80 -8.28 -4.66
N ASP A 89 -3.12 -7.41 -5.61
CA ASP A 89 -2.40 -6.19 -5.95
C ASP A 89 -3.37 -5.04 -6.28
N THR A 90 -2.84 -3.92 -6.78
CA THR A 90 -3.63 -2.71 -7.06
C THR A 90 -4.64 -2.89 -8.20
N SER A 91 -4.45 -3.88 -9.08
CA SER A 91 -5.40 -4.24 -10.14
C SER A 91 -6.67 -4.90 -9.59
N ASN A 92 -6.61 -5.46 -8.38
CA ASN A 92 -7.79 -5.99 -7.69
C ASN A 92 -8.67 -4.87 -7.10
N ILE A 93 -8.21 -3.61 -7.02
CA ILE A 93 -9.00 -2.52 -6.45
C ILE A 93 -10.06 -2.04 -7.46
N GLU A 94 -11.34 -2.19 -7.13
CA GLU A 94 -12.46 -1.66 -7.92
C GLU A 94 -12.77 -0.20 -7.55
N TRP A 95 -12.86 0.08 -6.24
CA TRP A 95 -13.18 1.40 -5.70
C TRP A 95 -12.15 1.84 -4.66
N VAL A 96 -11.92 3.15 -4.62
CA VAL A 96 -11.24 3.85 -3.52
C VAL A 96 -12.14 5.00 -3.10
N ILE A 97 -12.46 5.07 -1.82
CA ILE A 97 -13.34 6.07 -1.22
C ILE A 97 -12.58 6.70 -0.06
N VAL A 98 -12.55 8.03 0.00
CA VAL A 98 -11.90 8.80 1.07
C VAL A 98 -12.89 9.81 1.61
N ALA A 99 -13.14 9.77 2.92
CA ALA A 99 -14.16 10.57 3.61
C ALA A 99 -15.53 10.52 2.88
N GLY A 100 -15.91 9.34 2.38
CA GLY A 100 -17.16 9.13 1.65
C GLY A 100 -17.17 9.58 0.18
N LYS A 101 -16.07 10.15 -0.33
CA LYS A 101 -15.96 10.60 -1.73
C LYS A 101 -15.20 9.57 -2.56
N PRO A 102 -15.75 9.07 -3.68
CA PRO A 102 -15.03 8.14 -4.55
C PRO A 102 -13.88 8.87 -5.26
N LEU A 103 -12.67 8.31 -5.17
CA LEU A 103 -11.47 8.74 -5.89
C LEU A 103 -11.06 7.76 -6.99
N LYS A 104 -11.58 6.52 -6.93
CA LYS A 104 -11.45 5.50 -7.97
C LYS A 104 -12.77 4.74 -8.08
N ARG A 105 -13.22 4.43 -9.28
CA ARG A 105 -14.44 3.66 -9.56
C ARG A 105 -14.28 2.86 -10.84
N ALA A 106 -14.78 1.62 -10.88
CA ALA A 106 -14.73 0.77 -12.06
C ALA A 106 -13.30 0.61 -12.63
N ASN A 107 -12.32 0.51 -11.73
CA ASN A 107 -10.89 0.46 -12.05
C ASN A 107 -10.28 1.75 -12.66
N GLU A 108 -11.03 2.86 -12.71
CA GLU A 108 -10.57 4.15 -13.25
C GLU A 108 -10.41 5.21 -12.14
N LEU A 109 -9.35 6.01 -12.23
CA LEU A 109 -9.10 7.12 -11.30
C LEU A 109 -10.01 8.31 -11.63
N ILE A 110 -10.61 8.88 -10.60
CA ILE A 110 -11.40 10.12 -10.69
C ILE A 110 -10.45 11.28 -10.34
N ALA A 111 -9.48 11.52 -11.23
CA ALA A 111 -8.47 12.56 -11.08
C ALA A 111 -7.87 12.95 -12.44
N ASP A 112 -7.29 14.15 -12.51
CA ASP A 112 -6.53 14.61 -13.68
C ASP A 112 -5.12 13.99 -13.67
N VAL A 113 -5.01 12.79 -14.25
CA VAL A 113 -3.73 12.06 -14.37
C VAL A 113 -2.76 12.80 -15.29
N GLY A 114 -3.25 13.52 -16.30
CA GLY A 114 -2.42 14.30 -17.22
C GLY A 114 -1.68 15.41 -16.48
N ARG A 115 -2.41 16.19 -15.68
CA ARG A 115 -1.83 17.20 -14.80
C ARG A 115 -0.88 16.60 -13.77
N ALA A 116 -1.26 15.50 -13.11
CA ALA A 116 -0.39 14.84 -12.14
C ALA A 116 0.96 14.42 -12.77
N ARG A 117 0.91 13.88 -14.00
CA ARG A 117 2.11 13.51 -14.77
C ARG A 117 2.96 14.73 -15.13
N GLN A 118 2.35 15.82 -15.59
CA GLN A 118 3.06 17.07 -15.89
C GLN A 118 3.77 17.62 -14.64
N LEU A 119 3.07 17.68 -13.50
CA LEU A 119 3.65 18.12 -12.23
C LEU A 119 4.83 17.24 -11.81
N ALA A 120 4.74 15.92 -11.97
CA ALA A 120 5.82 14.99 -11.67
C ALA A 120 7.04 15.22 -12.58
N ILE A 121 6.84 15.42 -13.88
CA ILE A 121 7.92 15.70 -14.84
C ILE A 121 8.59 17.04 -14.51
N SER A 122 7.83 18.10 -14.31
CA SER A 122 8.41 19.40 -13.97
C SER A 122 9.13 19.39 -12.63
N ALA A 123 8.66 18.61 -11.64
CA ALA A 123 9.37 18.41 -10.38
C ALA A 123 10.69 17.65 -10.58
N HIS A 124 10.66 16.59 -11.40
CA HIS A 124 11.85 15.83 -11.77
C HIS A 124 12.91 16.73 -12.43
N GLU A 125 12.52 17.53 -13.42
CA GLU A 125 13.42 18.46 -14.12
C GLU A 125 14.05 19.48 -13.15
N ARG A 126 13.25 20.06 -12.24
CA ARG A 126 13.78 20.99 -11.23
C ARG A 126 14.81 20.32 -10.31
N VAL A 127 14.51 19.14 -9.80
CA VAL A 127 15.45 18.40 -8.92
C VAL A 127 16.70 18.00 -9.69
N ALA A 128 16.56 17.50 -10.91
CA ALA A 128 17.68 17.06 -11.72
C ALA A 128 18.60 18.24 -12.13
N HIS A 129 18.04 19.41 -12.43
CA HIS A 129 18.82 20.62 -12.68
C HIS A 129 19.50 21.13 -11.41
N ALA A 130 18.79 21.18 -10.27
CA ALA A 130 19.36 21.61 -8.99
C ALA A 130 20.48 20.67 -8.51
N ALA A 131 20.39 19.37 -8.83
CA ALA A 131 21.41 18.37 -8.54
C ALA A 131 22.55 18.32 -9.58
N GLY A 132 22.50 19.13 -10.64
CA GLY A 132 23.51 19.14 -11.71
C GLY A 132 23.50 17.87 -12.58
N VAL A 133 22.46 17.04 -12.50
CA VAL A 133 22.30 15.81 -13.29
C VAL A 133 21.88 16.13 -14.72
N LEU A 134 21.07 17.18 -14.90
CA LEU A 134 20.78 17.76 -16.21
C LEU A 134 21.57 19.07 -16.34
N ALA A 135 22.45 19.14 -17.34
CA ALA A 135 23.11 20.39 -17.68
C ALA A 135 22.03 21.42 -18.06
N GLY A 136 22.11 22.61 -17.47
CA GLY A 136 21.26 23.72 -17.91
C GLY A 136 21.41 23.88 -19.41
N ALA A 137 20.30 24.13 -20.11
CA ALA A 137 20.30 24.56 -21.50
C ALA A 137 20.91 25.98 -21.59
N GLY A 138 22.19 26.13 -21.24
CA GLY A 138 23.08 27.20 -21.67
C GLY A 138 24.11 26.50 -22.57
N GLY A 139 24.07 26.68 -23.87
CA GLY A 139 24.12 27.99 -24.50
C GLY A 139 25.49 28.07 -25.13
N ASN A 140 25.54 27.70 -26.40
CA ASN A 140 26.67 27.86 -27.31
C ASN A 140 27.28 29.27 -27.16
N LYS A 141 28.54 29.36 -26.73
CA LYS A 141 29.55 30.34 -27.15
C LYS A 141 30.94 29.77 -26.97
#